data_AF-A0A1M4XNG2-F1
#
_entry.id   AF-A0A1M4XNG2-F1
#
_cell.length_a   1.000
_cell.length_b   1.000
_cell.length_c   1.000
_cell.angle_alpha   90.00
_cell.angle_beta   90.00
_cell.angle_gamma   90.00
#
_symmetry.space_group_name_H-M   'P 1'
#
loop_
_entity.id
_entity.type
_entity.pdbx_description
1 polymer ?
#
loop_
_entity_poly.entity_id
_entity_poly.type
_entity_poly.pdbx_seq_one_letter_code
_entity_poly.pdbx_strand_id
1 'polypeptide(L)'
;MDKKAKALELYLEGFKVVEIAKELGVSQPAVTKMLKQFPEYHQEKERRKKENQEKARQWRNEYKKQKREQYDEDYELVLKSHREDAAALSRRGKLSDDILIKLCILNYDYNKEKERLVFNESAGKRPADLPRSVYVHKNVLKQFRIPTRQ
;
A
#
# COMPACT_ATOMS: atom_id res chain seq x y z
N MET A 1 25.09 6.19 -58.37
CA MET A 1 24.45 5.20 -57.46
C MET A 1 22.95 5.30 -57.64
N ASP A 2 22.27 4.20 -57.93
CA ASP A 2 20.80 4.17 -57.99
C ASP A 2 20.23 4.48 -56.59
N LYS A 3 19.27 5.42 -56.50
CA LYS A 3 18.66 5.82 -55.21
C LYS A 3 18.02 4.63 -54.51
N LYS A 4 17.56 3.62 -55.27
CA LYS A 4 16.96 2.39 -54.74
C LYS A 4 17.98 1.49 -54.04
N ALA A 5 19.13 1.28 -54.66
CA ALA A 5 20.21 0.47 -54.07
C ALA A 5 20.74 1.13 -52.79
N LYS A 6 20.91 2.46 -52.80
CA LYS A 6 21.33 3.19 -51.61
C LYS A 6 20.30 3.14 -50.47
N ALA A 7 19.01 3.19 -50.80
CA ALA A 7 17.95 3.00 -49.81
C ALA A 7 17.99 1.61 -49.15
N LEU A 8 18.28 0.55 -49.93
CA LEU A 8 18.37 -0.81 -49.41
C LEU A 8 19.58 -0.97 -48.47
N GLU A 9 20.75 -0.48 -48.87
CA GLU A 9 21.97 -0.52 -48.06
C GLU A 9 21.74 0.13 -46.69
N LEU A 10 21.24 1.37 -46.67
CA LEU A 10 20.92 2.09 -45.43
C LEU A 10 19.87 1.35 -44.59
N TYR A 11 18.88 0.72 -45.24
CA TYR A 11 17.90 -0.07 -44.51
C TYR A 11 18.56 -1.26 -43.83
N LEU A 12 19.42 -2.01 -44.50
CA LEU A 12 20.13 -3.17 -43.93
C LEU A 12 21.10 -2.76 -42.81
N GLU A 13 21.73 -1.59 -42.89
CA GLU A 13 22.61 -1.04 -41.85
C GLU A 13 21.90 -0.69 -40.53
N GLY A 14 20.57 -0.55 -40.54
CA GLY A 14 19.81 -0.26 -39.31
C GLY A 14 18.90 0.95 -39.40
N PHE A 15 19.07 1.80 -40.41
CA PHE A 15 18.34 3.06 -40.48
C PHE A 15 16.84 2.85 -40.62
N LYS A 16 16.07 3.78 -40.03
CA LYS A 16 14.62 3.83 -40.17
C LYS A 16 14.26 4.45 -41.50
N VAL A 17 13.09 4.09 -42.03
CA VAL A 17 12.54 4.66 -43.29
C VAL A 17 12.46 6.19 -43.23
N VAL A 18 12.22 6.77 -42.05
CA VAL A 18 12.21 8.23 -41.83
C VAL A 18 13.59 8.86 -42.03
N GLU A 19 14.65 8.19 -41.58
CA GLU A 19 16.03 8.66 -41.69
C GLU A 19 16.50 8.55 -43.15
N ILE A 20 16.20 7.42 -43.79
CA ILE A 20 16.50 7.19 -45.22
C ILE A 20 15.79 8.21 -46.10
N ALA A 21 14.54 8.57 -45.77
CA ALA A 21 13.78 9.59 -46.49
C ALA A 21 14.44 10.97 -46.41
N LYS A 22 14.96 11.34 -45.23
CA LYS A 22 15.70 12.60 -45.03
C LYS A 22 17.02 12.60 -45.82
N GLU A 23 17.77 11.50 -45.74
CA GLU A 23 19.06 11.35 -46.42
C GLU A 23 18.95 11.42 -47.95
N LEU A 24 17.93 10.78 -48.52
CA LEU A 24 17.72 10.73 -49.97
C LEU A 24 16.89 11.89 -50.52
N GLY A 25 16.40 12.80 -49.66
CA GLY A 25 15.55 13.93 -50.05
C GLY A 25 14.23 13.51 -50.70
N VAL A 26 13.65 12.40 -50.27
CA VAL A 26 12.41 11.83 -50.84
C VAL A 26 11.37 11.59 -49.76
N SER A 27 10.11 11.43 -50.15
CA SER A 27 9.04 11.12 -49.19
C SER A 27 9.17 9.68 -48.65
N GLN A 28 8.74 9.45 -47.40
CA GLN A 28 8.75 8.11 -46.79
C GLN A 28 7.99 7.04 -47.60
N PRO A 29 6.82 7.35 -48.22
CA PRO A 29 6.14 6.40 -49.10
C PRO A 29 6.98 6.03 -50.33
N ALA A 30 7.75 6.98 -50.88
CA ALA A 30 8.64 6.72 -52.01
C ALA A 30 9.77 5.76 -51.60
N VAL A 31 10.40 5.96 -50.44
CA VAL A 31 11.40 5.02 -49.90
C VAL A 31 10.80 3.63 -49.71
N THR A 32 9.61 3.53 -49.11
CA THR A 32 8.93 2.25 -48.91
C THR A 32 8.62 1.55 -50.23
N LYS A 33 8.21 2.30 -51.26
CA LYS A 33 7.96 1.77 -52.60
C LYS A 33 9.24 1.25 -53.26
N MET A 34 10.37 1.94 -53.07
CA MET A 34 11.68 1.50 -53.56
C MET A 34 12.12 0.21 -52.87
N LEU A 35 12.02 0.15 -51.53
CA LEU A 35 12.45 -1.01 -50.72
C LEU A 35 11.64 -2.28 -51.02
N LYS A 36 10.32 -2.16 -51.23
CA LYS A 36 9.44 -3.30 -51.56
C LYS A 36 9.81 -4.04 -52.85
N GLN A 37 10.64 -3.46 -53.71
CA GLN A 37 11.11 -4.13 -54.93
C GLN A 37 12.17 -5.20 -54.64
N PHE A 38 12.78 -5.16 -53.46
CA PHE A 38 13.87 -6.04 -53.07
C PHE A 38 13.39 -7.14 -52.12
N PRO A 39 13.68 -8.42 -52.39
CA PRO A 39 13.34 -9.50 -51.47
C PRO A 39 14.07 -9.39 -50.11
N GLU A 40 15.28 -8.82 -50.08
CA GLU A 40 16.10 -8.61 -48.89
C GLU A 40 15.40 -7.72 -47.87
N TYR A 41 14.65 -6.71 -48.32
CA TYR A 41 13.85 -5.85 -47.46
C TYR A 41 12.80 -6.66 -46.67
N HIS A 42 12.14 -7.62 -47.31
CA HIS A 42 11.14 -8.45 -46.64
C HIS A 42 11.76 -9.37 -45.58
N GLN A 43 12.93 -9.94 -45.88
CA GLN A 43 13.67 -10.79 -44.94
C GLN A 43 14.12 -10.00 -43.72
N GLU A 44 14.74 -8.83 -43.94
CA GLU A 44 15.21 -7.96 -42.86
C GLU A 44 14.04 -7.42 -42.01
N LYS A 45 12.93 -7.06 -42.65
CA LYS A 45 11.72 -6.62 -41.94
C LYS A 45 11.18 -7.70 -41.00
N GLU A 46 11.10 -8.95 -41.45
CA GLU A 46 10.66 -10.06 -40.59
C GLU A 46 11.69 -10.37 -39.50
N ARG A 47 13.00 -10.26 -39.78
CA ARG A 47 14.06 -10.39 -38.76
C ARG A 47 13.88 -9.35 -37.64
N ARG A 48 13.72 -8.07 -38.00
CA ARG A 48 13.49 -6.98 -37.02
C ARG A 48 12.21 -7.17 -36.23
N LYS A 49 11.15 -7.67 -36.87
CA LYS A 49 9.88 -7.95 -36.20
C LYS A 49 10.06 -9.01 -35.11
N LYS A 50 10.77 -10.10 -35.40
CA LYS A 50 11.07 -11.17 -34.42
C LYS A 50 11.94 -10.64 -33.28
N GLU A 51 13.00 -9.92 -33.61
CA GLU A 51 13.91 -9.33 -32.60
C GLU A 51 13.18 -8.35 -31.67
N ASN A 52 12.33 -7.47 -32.21
CA ASN A 52 11.54 -6.56 -31.41
C ASN A 52 10.49 -7.27 -30.55
N GLN A 53 9.89 -8.35 -31.06
CA GLN A 53 8.95 -9.15 -30.29
C GLN A 53 9.62 -9.81 -29.08
N GLU A 54 10.85 -10.30 -29.26
CA GLU A 54 11.65 -10.88 -28.19
C GLU A 54 12.07 -9.84 -27.15
N LYS A 55 12.61 -8.69 -27.58
CA LYS A 55 12.92 -7.56 -26.69
C LYS A 55 11.71 -7.10 -25.90
N ALA A 56 10.55 -6.98 -26.56
CA ALA A 56 9.31 -6.59 -25.90
C ALA A 56 8.83 -7.66 -24.89
N ARG A 57 9.07 -8.95 -25.16
CA ARG A 57 8.77 -10.04 -24.21
C ARG A 57 9.67 -9.95 -22.98
N GLN A 58 10.98 -9.77 -23.17
CA GLN A 58 11.95 -9.62 -22.08
C GLN A 58 11.61 -8.41 -21.21
N TRP A 59 11.40 -7.25 -21.83
CA TRP A 59 11.01 -6.02 -21.12
C TRP A 59 9.72 -6.18 -20.31
N ARG A 60 8.68 -6.81 -20.89
CA ARG A 60 7.42 -7.07 -20.14
C ARG A 60 7.64 -8.00 -18.95
N ASN A 61 8.52 -8.99 -19.07
CA ASN A 61 8.82 -9.92 -17.98
C ASN A 61 9.59 -9.22 -16.85
N GLU A 62 10.60 -8.42 -17.20
CA GLU A 62 11.37 -7.63 -16.25
C GLU A 62 10.48 -6.62 -15.52
N TYR A 63 9.63 -5.89 -16.24
CA TYR A 63 8.68 -4.96 -15.66
C TYR A 63 7.74 -5.65 -14.65
N LYS A 64 7.20 -6.82 -15.02
CA LYS A 64 6.35 -7.62 -14.11
C LYS A 64 7.11 -8.09 -12.87
N LYS A 65 8.38 -8.47 -13.01
CA LYS A 65 9.24 -8.89 -11.89
C LYS A 65 9.46 -7.71 -10.93
N GLN A 66 9.90 -6.57 -11.45
CA GLN A 66 10.12 -5.35 -10.64
C GLN A 66 8.84 -4.92 -9.91
N LYS A 67 7.68 -5.01 -10.55
CA LYS A 67 6.40 -4.67 -9.91
C LYS A 67 5.99 -5.62 -8.78
N ARG A 68 6.38 -6.90 -8.85
CA ARG A 68 6.14 -7.85 -7.75
C ARG A 68 7.08 -7.56 -6.58
N GLU A 69 8.36 -7.35 -6.86
CA GLU A 69 9.36 -6.99 -5.84
C GLU A 69 8.96 -5.71 -5.10
N GLN A 70 8.53 -4.68 -5.83
CA GLN A 70 8.02 -3.44 -5.22
C GLN A 70 6.82 -3.71 -4.30
N TYR A 71 5.86 -4.54 -4.72
CA TYR A 71 4.69 -4.87 -3.90
C TYR A 71 5.08 -5.60 -2.61
N ASP A 72 6.03 -6.54 -2.69
CA ASP A 72 6.51 -7.29 -1.53
C ASP A 72 7.25 -6.36 -0.55
N GLU A 73 8.07 -5.44 -1.04
CA GLU A 73 8.74 -4.41 -0.23
C GLU A 73 7.73 -3.48 0.46
N ASP A 74 6.74 -2.97 -0.28
CA ASP A 74 5.68 -2.11 0.26
C ASP A 74 4.86 -2.85 1.33
N TYR A 75 4.55 -4.13 1.11
CA TYR A 75 3.82 -4.96 2.07
C TYR A 75 4.59 -5.16 3.38
N GLU A 76 5.89 -5.47 3.30
CA GLU A 76 6.74 -5.61 4.49
C GLU A 76 6.85 -4.29 5.27
N LEU A 77 6.91 -3.15 4.57
CA LEU A 77 6.90 -1.83 5.21
C LEU A 77 5.59 -1.59 5.98
N VAL A 78 4.45 -1.90 5.37
CA VAL A 78 3.13 -1.77 6.00
C VAL A 78 3.03 -2.69 7.22
N LEU A 79 3.49 -3.93 7.12
CA LEU A 79 3.48 -4.88 8.24
C LEU A 79 4.34 -4.39 9.40
N LYS A 80 5.52 -3.82 9.11
CA LYS A 80 6.39 -3.22 10.12
C LYS A 80 5.72 -2.03 10.81
N SER A 81 5.13 -1.10 10.05
CA SER A 81 4.38 0.03 10.61
C SER A 81 3.25 -0.45 11.53
N HIS A 82 2.46 -1.43 11.09
CA HIS A 82 1.38 -1.98 11.90
C HIS A 82 1.89 -2.60 13.22
N ARG A 83 3.04 -3.27 13.22
CA ARG A 83 3.64 -3.81 14.44
C ARG A 83 4.08 -2.71 15.39
N GLU A 84 4.70 -1.66 14.87
CA GLU A 84 5.14 -0.50 15.64
C GLU A 84 3.93 0.24 16.25
N ASP A 85 2.90 0.50 15.45
CA ASP A 85 1.66 1.14 15.89
C ASP A 85 0.93 0.29 16.93
N ALA A 86 0.83 -1.02 16.70
CA ALA A 86 0.25 -1.94 17.67
C ALA A 86 1.02 -1.91 18.98
N ALA A 87 2.36 -1.86 18.96
CA ALA A 87 3.16 -1.75 20.17
C ALA A 87 2.99 -0.40 20.89
N ALA A 88 2.91 0.70 20.14
CA ALA A 88 2.76 2.04 20.69
C ALA A 88 1.37 2.30 21.28
N LEU A 89 0.32 1.81 20.60
CA LEU A 89 -1.08 2.03 20.99
C LEU A 89 -1.59 0.96 21.96
N SER A 90 -1.02 -0.25 21.94
CA SER A 90 -1.39 -1.31 22.87
C SER A 90 -0.90 -0.96 24.27
N ARG A 91 -1.84 -0.55 25.13
CA ARG A 91 -1.59 -0.49 26.57
C ARG A 91 -1.91 -1.86 27.16
N ARG A 92 -0.92 -2.47 27.82
CA ARG A 92 -1.05 -3.78 28.48
C ARG A 92 -2.05 -3.83 29.65
N GLY A 93 -2.53 -2.70 30.14
CA GLY A 93 -3.43 -2.61 31.29
C GLY A 93 -4.87 -2.35 30.90
N LYS A 94 -5.81 -3.07 31.53
CA LYS A 94 -7.22 -2.64 31.56
C LYS A 94 -7.32 -1.34 32.37
N LEU A 95 -8.14 -0.41 31.90
CA LEU A 95 -8.45 0.80 32.67
C LEU A 95 -9.13 0.38 33.97
N SER A 96 -8.64 0.87 35.12
CA SER A 96 -9.26 0.52 36.40
C SER A 96 -10.59 1.23 36.56
N ASP A 97 -11.53 0.59 37.25
CA ASP A 97 -12.83 1.17 37.64
C ASP A 97 -12.67 2.55 38.28
N ASP A 98 -11.64 2.73 39.10
CA ASP A 98 -11.39 3.98 39.81
C ASP A 98 -11.00 5.12 38.84
N ILE A 99 -10.21 4.83 37.79
CA ILE A 99 -9.89 5.81 36.74
C ILE A 99 -11.13 6.10 35.88
N LEU A 100 -11.89 5.07 35.52
CA LEU A 100 -13.14 5.21 34.79
C LEU A 100 -14.14 6.13 35.51
N ILE A 101 -14.34 5.90 36.82
CA ILE A 101 -15.21 6.75 37.64
C ILE A 101 -14.68 8.18 37.73
N LYS A 102 -13.36 8.36 37.89
CA LYS A 102 -12.75 9.70 37.95
C LYS A 102 -13.00 10.49 36.67
N LEU A 103 -12.96 9.84 35.50
CA LEU A 103 -13.28 10.46 34.21
C LEU A 103 -14.77 10.77 34.07
N CYS A 104 -15.65 9.97 34.69
CA CYS A 104 -17.10 10.11 34.61
C CYS A 104 -17.74 10.60 35.92
N ILE A 105 -17.02 11.39 36.73
CA ILE A 105 -17.43 11.71 38.11
C ILE A 105 -18.77 12.43 38.19
N LEU A 106 -19.10 13.24 37.17
CA LEU A 106 -20.35 14.00 37.07
C LEU A 106 -21.59 13.10 36.98
N ASN A 107 -21.42 11.83 36.60
CA ASN A 107 -22.52 10.86 36.48
C ASN A 107 -22.71 10.04 37.77
N TYR A 108 -22.01 10.37 38.86
CA TYR A 108 -22.10 9.67 40.14
C TYR A 108 -22.49 10.63 41.25
N ASP A 109 -23.46 10.21 42.06
CA ASP A 109 -23.85 10.91 43.27
C ASP A 109 -23.24 10.23 44.49
N TYR A 110 -22.84 11.04 45.47
CA TYR A 110 -22.36 10.53 46.75
C TYR A 110 -23.53 10.21 47.68
N ASN A 111 -23.67 8.94 48.02
CA ASN A 111 -24.58 8.49 49.06
C ASN A 111 -23.87 8.50 50.42
N LYS A 112 -24.25 9.47 51.27
CA LYS A 112 -23.66 9.68 52.59
C LYS A 112 -23.93 8.54 53.58
N GLU A 113 -25.11 7.91 53.53
CA GLU A 113 -25.48 6.83 54.46
C GLU A 113 -24.66 5.56 54.21
N LYS A 114 -24.34 5.29 52.94
CA LYS A 114 -23.63 4.08 52.52
C LYS A 114 -22.14 4.32 52.26
N GLU A 115 -21.69 5.57 52.37
CA GLU A 115 -20.33 6.05 52.07
C GLU A 115 -19.83 5.58 50.68
N ARG A 116 -20.70 5.65 49.68
CA ARG A 116 -20.47 5.14 48.31
C ARG A 116 -20.85 6.15 47.25
N LEU A 117 -20.13 6.12 46.14
CA LEU A 117 -20.56 6.72 44.89
C LEU A 117 -21.53 5.77 44.19
N VAL A 118 -22.68 6.28 43.77
CA VAL A 118 -23.73 5.54 43.06
C VAL A 118 -24.00 6.23 41.73
N PHE A 119 -24.05 5.46 40.65
CA PHE A 119 -24.32 6.00 39.33
C PHE A 119 -25.72 6.63 39.29
N ASN A 120 -25.81 7.86 38.80
CA ASN A 120 -27.06 8.58 38.66
C ASN A 120 -27.80 8.11 37.40
N GLU A 121 -28.93 7.42 37.57
CA GLU A 121 -29.73 6.91 36.45
C GLU A 121 -30.38 8.04 35.61
N SER A 122 -30.49 9.26 36.15
CA SER A 122 -30.93 10.44 35.40
C SER A 122 -29.89 10.94 34.40
N ALA A 123 -28.60 10.59 34.56
CA ALA A 123 -27.55 10.89 33.58
C ALA A 123 -27.62 9.99 32.32
N GLY A 124 -28.57 9.06 32.28
CA GLY A 124 -28.81 8.16 31.16
C GLY A 124 -28.48 6.70 31.48
N LYS A 125 -28.49 5.84 30.45
CA LYS A 125 -28.22 4.42 30.63
C LYS A 125 -26.74 4.19 30.94
N ARG A 126 -26.46 3.58 32.11
CA ARG A 126 -25.10 3.20 32.52
C ARG A 126 -24.45 2.27 31.46
N PRO A 127 -23.27 2.63 30.93
CA PRO A 127 -22.44 1.72 30.13
C PRO A 127 -22.08 0.45 30.91
N ALA A 128 -21.97 -0.69 30.22
CA ALA A 128 -21.70 -1.98 30.86
C ALA A 128 -20.41 -1.97 31.68
N ASP A 129 -19.37 -1.29 31.17
CA ASP A 129 -18.03 -1.23 31.75
C ASP A 129 -17.91 -0.34 33.00
N LEU A 130 -18.87 0.55 33.26
CA LEU A 130 -18.84 1.44 34.42
C LEU A 130 -19.47 0.79 35.65
N PRO A 131 -18.85 0.75 36.83
CA PRO A 131 -19.45 0.11 38.00
C PRO A 131 -20.70 0.86 38.49
N ARG A 132 -21.75 0.15 38.91
CA ARG A 132 -22.98 0.77 39.45
C ARG A 132 -22.74 1.54 40.75
N SER A 133 -21.87 1.03 41.62
CA SER A 133 -21.50 1.70 42.86
C SER A 133 -20.09 1.33 43.30
N VAL A 134 -19.36 2.27 43.89
CA VAL A 134 -18.00 2.07 44.41
C VAL A 134 -17.82 2.77 45.75
N TYR A 135 -17.08 2.13 46.65
CA TYR A 135 -16.74 2.71 47.96
C TYR A 135 -15.71 3.82 47.80
N VAL A 136 -15.94 4.95 48.48
CA VAL A 136 -15.02 6.10 48.45
C VAL A 136 -13.70 5.76 49.17
N HIS A 137 -13.78 5.03 50.27
CA HIS A 137 -12.62 4.62 51.08
C HIS A 137 -12.17 3.18 50.81
N LYS A 138 -12.16 2.76 49.54
CA LYS A 138 -11.85 1.38 49.10
C LYS A 138 -10.54 0.83 49.71
N ASN A 139 -9.49 1.66 49.79
CA ASN A 139 -8.18 1.27 50.32
C ASN A 139 -8.18 1.10 51.84
N VAL A 140 -8.91 1.95 52.57
CA VAL A 140 -9.11 1.86 54.02
C VAL A 140 -9.97 0.64 54.36
N LEU A 141 -11.00 0.34 53.57
CA LEU A 141 -11.86 -0.82 53.80
C LEU A 141 -11.17 -2.17 53.51
N LYS A 142 -10.19 -2.21 52.60
CA LYS A 142 -9.41 -3.43 52.31
C LYS A 142 -8.68 -3.96 53.54
N GLN A 143 -8.17 -3.06 54.41
CA GLN A 143 -7.41 -3.46 55.60
C GLN A 143 -8.27 -4.15 56.68
N PHE A 144 -9.59 -3.97 56.62
CA PHE A 144 -10.55 -4.58 57.54
C PHE A 144 -11.23 -5.82 56.96
N ARG A 145 -10.94 -6.19 55.70
CA ARG A 145 -11.43 -7.44 55.11
C ARG A 145 -10.56 -8.59 55.59
N ILE A 146 -11.07 -9.38 56.54
CA ILE A 146 -10.44 -10.64 56.95
C ILE A 146 -10.40 -11.56 55.71
N PRO A 147 -9.24 -12.09 55.30
CA PRO A 147 -9.19 -13.05 54.21
C PRO A 147 -9.92 -14.31 54.66
N THR A 148 -11.09 -14.56 54.08
CA THR A 148 -11.76 -15.85 54.19
C THR A 148 -10.84 -16.88 53.53
N ARG A 149 -10.12 -17.66 54.34
CA ARG A 149 -9.38 -18.83 53.87
C ARG A 149 -10.41 -19.82 53.31
N GLN A 150 -10.33 -20.10 52.01
CA GLN A 150 -10.80 -21.34 51.41
C GLN A 150 -9.58 -22.16 51.02
#